data_AF-A0A914MYL3-F1
#
_entry.id   AF-A0A914MYL3-F1
#
_cell.length_a   1.000
_cell.length_b   1.000
_cell.length_c   1.000
_cell.angle_alpha   90.00
_cell.angle_beta   90.00
_cell.angle_gamma   90.00
#
_symmetry.space_group_name_H-M   'P 1'
#
loop_
_entity.id
_entity.type
_entity.pdbx_description
1 polymer ?
#
loop_
_entity_poly.entity_id
_entity_poly.type
_entity_poly.pdbx_seq_one_letter_code
_entity_poly.pdbx_strand_id
1 'polypeptide(L)'
;MSDNDFDAWLEELGLLHAKRTCKQCGGRTTLKVENGHRYTAWRCTTKNCRVASGYLCGTFFERRHLTTKQVFELAYYWAQQFGTIKEIGFQTKISQSAIIGMFDKFRDVCVKYLDENPIKIEEGIIDKKPDNRRRDNHKYQQELIWRTQFGDIRNVFYYLWKQISIFYPCERKE
;
A
#
# COMPACT_ATOMS: atom_id res chain seq x y z
N MET A 1 18.32 -8.32 -9.18
CA MET A 1 17.71 -7.04 -9.57
C MET A 1 17.89 -6.05 -8.44
N SER A 2 18.57 -4.93 -8.70
CA SER A 2 18.72 -3.84 -7.74
C SER A 2 17.37 -3.13 -7.55
N ASP A 3 17.28 -2.25 -6.55
CA ASP A 3 16.11 -1.38 -6.40
C ASP A 3 15.92 -0.56 -7.70
N ASN A 4 16.98 0.08 -8.21
CA ASN A 4 17.02 0.86 -9.47
C ASN A 4 16.41 0.12 -10.66
N ASP A 5 16.83 -1.11 -10.87
CA ASP A 5 16.31 -1.95 -11.95
C ASP A 5 14.83 -2.30 -11.74
N PHE A 6 14.38 -2.50 -10.49
CA PHE A 6 12.99 -2.82 -10.21
C PHE A 6 12.03 -1.66 -10.51
N ASP A 7 12.41 -0.43 -10.15
CA ASP A 7 11.55 0.71 -10.50
C ASP A 7 11.54 0.94 -12.01
N ALA A 8 12.69 0.80 -12.68
CA ALA A 8 12.74 0.90 -14.14
C ALA A 8 11.84 -0.16 -14.80
N TRP A 9 11.87 -1.39 -14.29
CA TRP A 9 10.97 -2.46 -14.72
C TRP A 9 9.49 -2.12 -14.49
N LEU A 10 9.15 -1.53 -13.33
CA LEU A 10 7.79 -1.06 -13.08
C LEU A 10 7.39 0.11 -13.99
N GLU A 11 8.32 1.00 -14.35
CA GLU A 11 8.09 2.09 -15.32
C GLU A 11 7.84 1.55 -16.73
N GLU A 12 8.62 0.56 -17.17
CA GLU A 12 8.42 -0.14 -18.46
C GLU A 12 7.05 -0.82 -18.53
N LEU A 13 6.58 -1.38 -17.41
CA LEU A 13 5.24 -1.95 -17.28
C LEU A 13 4.13 -0.89 -17.14
N GLY A 14 4.48 0.40 -17.04
CA GLY A 14 3.52 1.49 -16.80
C GLY A 14 2.91 1.52 -15.39
N LEU A 15 3.47 0.75 -14.46
CA LEU A 15 3.04 0.66 -13.06
C LEU A 15 3.64 1.79 -12.20
N LEU A 16 4.82 2.28 -12.58
CA LEU A 16 5.37 3.54 -12.10
C LEU A 16 5.40 4.58 -13.22
N HIS A 17 5.19 5.84 -12.87
CA HIS A 17 5.24 6.93 -13.85
C HIS A 17 6.66 7.49 -13.95
N ALA A 18 7.31 7.31 -15.10
CA ALA A 18 8.57 7.97 -15.43
C ALA A 18 8.43 9.49 -15.64
N LYS A 19 7.23 9.95 -16.00
CA LYS A 19 6.84 11.37 -16.15
C LYS A 19 5.39 11.55 -15.75
N ARG A 20 5.03 12.70 -15.15
CA ARG A 20 3.65 13.03 -14.79
C ARG A 20 3.30 14.49 -15.11
N THR A 21 2.04 14.74 -15.46
CA THR A 21 1.46 16.09 -15.47
C THR A 21 0.64 16.30 -14.19
N CYS A 22 0.53 17.54 -13.74
CA CYS A 22 -0.28 17.85 -12.57
C CYS A 22 -1.75 17.68 -12.92
N LYS A 23 -2.48 16.83 -12.21
CA LYS A 23 -3.92 16.65 -12.43
C LYS A 23 -4.75 17.88 -12.09
N GLN A 24 -4.26 18.75 -11.19
CA GLN A 24 -5.00 19.96 -10.78
C GLN A 24 -4.88 21.10 -11.78
N CYS A 25 -3.70 21.37 -12.35
CA CYS A 25 -3.48 22.53 -13.22
C CYS A 25 -2.93 22.20 -14.63
N GLY A 26 -2.71 20.93 -14.95
CA GLY A 26 -2.07 20.49 -16.21
C GLY A 26 -0.58 20.81 -16.32
N GLY A 27 -0.01 21.49 -15.32
CA GLY A 27 1.39 21.92 -15.32
C GLY A 27 2.39 20.77 -15.30
N ARG A 28 3.64 21.08 -15.67
CA ARG A 28 4.77 20.14 -15.56
C ARG A 28 4.99 19.75 -14.10
N THR A 29 5.41 18.51 -13.88
CA THR A 29 5.86 18.05 -12.56
C THR A 29 7.30 17.60 -12.63
N THR A 30 8.01 17.73 -11.52
CA THR A 30 9.39 17.27 -11.36
C THR A 30 9.43 16.27 -10.21
N LEU A 31 10.17 15.20 -10.41
CA LEU A 31 10.34 14.16 -9.42
C LEU A 31 11.33 14.62 -8.33
N LYS A 32 10.86 14.71 -7.09
CA LYS A 32 11.70 15.07 -5.95
C LYS A 32 12.43 13.82 -5.46
N VAL A 33 13.75 13.93 -5.34
CA VAL A 33 14.62 12.92 -4.72
C VAL A 33 15.15 13.54 -3.42
N GLU A 34 15.04 12.85 -2.29
CA GLU A 34 15.59 13.30 -1.00
C GLU A 34 16.64 12.32 -0.50
N ASN A 35 17.78 12.84 -0.02
CA ASN A 35 18.84 12.06 0.65
C ASN A 35 19.35 10.82 -0.11
N GLY A 36 19.47 10.91 -1.44
CA GLY A 36 20.03 9.82 -2.27
C GLY A 36 19.15 8.56 -2.35
N HIS A 37 17.98 8.56 -1.70
CA HIS A 37 16.98 7.51 -1.79
C HIS A 37 15.69 8.06 -2.45
N ARG A 38 14.99 7.15 -3.13
CA ARG A 38 14.06 7.43 -4.23
C ARG A 38 12.86 8.32 -3.90
N TYR A 39 12.55 9.16 -4.87
CA TYR A 39 11.21 9.48 -5.38
C TYR A 39 10.11 9.67 -4.33
N THR A 40 10.21 10.75 -3.56
CA THR A 40 9.20 11.09 -2.55
C THR A 40 7.90 11.56 -3.19
N ALA A 41 7.98 12.33 -4.27
CA ALA A 41 6.81 12.92 -4.92
C ALA A 41 7.15 13.51 -6.29
N TRP A 42 6.24 13.35 -7.25
CA TRP A 42 6.09 14.27 -8.36
C TRP A 42 5.48 15.58 -7.85
N ARG A 43 6.25 16.66 -7.88
CA ARG A 43 5.82 17.98 -7.45
C ARG A 43 5.48 18.86 -8.65
N CYS A 44 4.33 19.51 -8.63
CA CYS A 44 4.00 20.51 -9.64
C CYS A 44 4.94 21.72 -9.55
N THR A 45 5.41 22.19 -10.71
CA THR A 45 6.29 23.37 -10.81
C THR A 45 5.55 24.68 -11.06
N THR A 46 4.24 24.62 -11.33
CA THR A 46 3.42 25.81 -11.58
C THR A 46 3.28 26.65 -10.31
N LYS A 47 3.53 27.96 -10.43
CA LYS A 47 3.37 28.93 -9.34
C LYS A 47 1.95 28.80 -8.75
N ASN A 48 1.85 28.71 -7.42
CA ASN A 48 0.61 28.50 -6.65
C ASN A 48 -0.05 27.11 -6.78
N CYS A 49 0.43 26.21 -7.65
CA CYS A 49 0.02 24.81 -7.64
C CYS A 49 1.05 23.99 -6.84
N ARG A 50 0.74 23.74 -5.57
CA ARG A 50 1.61 23.00 -4.64
C ARG A 50 1.23 21.53 -4.52
N VAL A 51 0.69 20.96 -5.59
CA VAL A 51 0.30 19.55 -5.60
C VAL A 51 1.55 18.68 -5.68
N ALA A 52 1.65 17.76 -4.72
CA ALA A 52 2.58 16.65 -4.72
C ALA A 52 1.80 15.37 -4.98
N SER A 53 2.39 14.46 -5.74
CA SER A 53 1.72 13.21 -6.12
C SER A 53 2.71 12.06 -6.26
N GLY A 54 2.32 10.86 -5.86
CA GLY A 54 3.20 9.69 -5.82
C GLY A 54 2.79 8.74 -4.71
N TYR A 55 3.26 7.49 -4.76
CA TYR A 55 2.81 6.48 -3.81
C TYR A 55 3.21 6.79 -2.36
N LEU A 56 4.18 7.68 -2.12
CA LEU A 56 4.56 8.20 -0.80
C LEU A 56 3.78 9.46 -0.38
N CYS A 57 2.91 10.00 -1.22
CA CYS A 57 2.15 11.23 -0.95
C CYS A 57 0.75 10.93 -0.42
N GLY A 58 0.50 11.18 0.86
CA GLY A 58 -0.85 11.02 1.42
C GLY A 58 -1.29 9.56 1.55
N THR A 59 -0.33 8.65 1.67
CA THR A 59 -0.57 7.21 1.83
C THR A 59 0.13 6.69 3.09
N PHE A 60 -0.17 5.46 3.50
CA PHE A 60 0.54 4.82 4.62
C PHE A 60 1.99 4.39 4.28
N PHE A 61 2.43 4.56 3.03
CA PHE A 61 3.82 4.38 2.63
C PHE A 61 4.68 5.60 2.98
N GLU A 62 4.05 6.75 3.23
CA GLU A 62 4.75 7.97 3.60
C GLU A 62 5.63 7.78 4.85
N ARG A 63 6.84 8.34 4.83
CA ARG A 63 7.87 8.23 5.90
C ARG A 63 8.32 6.81 6.23
N ARG A 64 7.96 5.81 5.41
CA ARG A 64 8.53 4.46 5.54
C ARG A 64 9.87 4.41 4.82
N HIS A 65 10.87 3.85 5.49
CA HIS A 65 12.18 3.56 4.91
C HIS A 65 12.16 2.21 4.17
N LEU A 66 11.15 1.99 3.33
CA LEU A 66 11.00 0.79 2.52
C LEU A 66 11.07 1.16 1.04
N THR A 67 11.83 0.38 0.27
CA THR A 67 11.88 0.57 -1.19
C THR A 67 10.60 0.05 -1.84
N THR A 68 10.30 0.50 -3.06
CA THR A 68 9.16 -0.02 -3.85
C THR A 68 9.21 -1.54 -3.92
N LYS A 69 10.39 -2.10 -4.15
CA LYS A 69 10.65 -3.54 -4.18
C LYS A 69 10.24 -4.22 -2.89
N GLN A 70 10.70 -3.71 -1.75
CA GLN A 70 10.35 -4.24 -0.44
C GLN A 70 8.84 -4.18 -0.17
N VAL A 71 8.16 -3.11 -0.59
CA VAL A 71 6.70 -3.01 -0.47
C VAL A 71 6.00 -4.10 -1.29
N PHE A 72 6.43 -4.32 -2.53
CA PHE A 72 5.88 -5.36 -3.40
C PHE A 72 6.17 -6.78 -2.87
N GLU A 73 7.38 -7.03 -2.37
CA GLU A 73 7.75 -8.30 -1.74
C GLU A 73 6.87 -8.58 -0.52
N LEU A 74 6.67 -7.59 0.37
CA LEU A 74 5.81 -7.74 1.52
C LEU A 74 4.34 -7.96 1.14
N ALA A 75 3.84 -7.26 0.13
CA ALA A 75 2.50 -7.51 -0.40
C ALA A 75 2.36 -8.95 -0.94
N TYR A 76 3.41 -9.47 -1.60
CA TYR A 76 3.43 -10.84 -2.09
C TYR A 76 3.43 -11.86 -0.95
N TYR A 77 4.31 -11.74 0.05
CA TYR A 77 4.33 -12.64 1.20
C TYR A 77 3.01 -12.58 1.99
N TRP A 78 2.45 -11.38 2.17
CA TRP A 78 1.15 -11.22 2.81
C TRP A 78 0.05 -11.92 2.02
N ALA A 79 0.01 -11.75 0.70
CA ALA A 79 -0.99 -12.39 -0.15
C ALA A 79 -0.90 -13.93 -0.10
N GLN A 80 0.32 -14.48 -0.13
CA GLN A 80 0.60 -15.93 -0.07
C GLN A 80 0.28 -16.58 1.28
N GLN A 81 0.19 -15.80 2.36
CA GLN A 81 0.16 -16.34 3.74
C GLN A 81 1.33 -17.32 3.99
N PHE A 82 2.49 -17.04 3.39
CA PHE A 82 3.65 -17.92 3.41
C PHE A 82 4.79 -17.34 4.23
N GLY A 83 5.41 -18.20 5.03
CA GLY A 83 6.54 -17.86 5.89
C GLY A 83 6.13 -17.16 7.18
N THR A 84 6.89 -17.42 8.23
CA THR A 84 6.84 -16.69 9.49
C THR A 84 7.45 -15.30 9.31
N ILE A 85 7.10 -14.34 10.19
CA ILE A 85 7.71 -13.00 10.20
C ILE A 85 9.24 -13.06 10.26
N LYS A 86 9.81 -14.07 10.93
CA LYS A 86 11.26 -14.28 11.01
C LYS A 86 11.85 -14.70 9.66
N GLU A 87 11.22 -15.65 8.97
CA GLU A 87 11.65 -16.11 7.64
C GLU A 87 11.53 -15.00 6.60
N ILE A 88 10.42 -14.26 6.60
CA ILE A 88 10.22 -13.10 5.72
C ILE A 88 11.28 -12.04 6.01
N GLY A 89 11.57 -11.75 7.28
CA GLY A 89 12.61 -10.78 7.66
C GLY A 89 14.01 -11.21 7.20
N PHE A 90 14.31 -12.51 7.30
CA PHE A 90 15.56 -13.05 6.78
C PHE A 90 15.67 -12.90 5.25
N GLN A 91 14.60 -13.21 4.51
CA GLN A 91 14.59 -13.15 3.04
C GLN A 91 14.63 -11.70 2.51
N THR A 92 13.84 -10.81 3.10
CA THR A 92 13.65 -9.43 2.62
C THR A 92 14.63 -8.43 3.24
N LYS A 93 15.35 -8.83 4.29
CA LYS A 93 16.19 -7.96 5.14
C LYS A 93 15.42 -6.82 5.79
N ILE A 94 14.11 -7.01 6.01
CA ILE A 94 13.23 -6.05 6.68
C ILE A 94 13.09 -6.44 8.15
N SER A 95 13.09 -5.46 9.05
CA SER A 95 12.87 -5.72 10.47
C SER A 95 11.47 -6.30 10.72
N GLN A 96 11.36 -7.20 11.70
CA GLN A 96 10.08 -7.84 12.04
C GLN A 96 9.00 -6.80 12.39
N SER A 97 9.38 -5.72 13.08
CA SER A 97 8.47 -4.63 13.42
C SER A 97 7.95 -3.88 12.19
N ALA A 98 8.79 -3.66 11.18
CA ALA A 98 8.37 -3.05 9.92
C ALA A 98 7.46 -3.99 9.11
N ILE A 99 7.72 -5.29 9.11
CA ILE A 99 6.86 -6.30 8.46
C ILE A 99 5.47 -6.31 9.11
N ILE A 100 5.41 -6.45 10.44
CA ILE A 100 4.15 -6.44 11.19
C ILE A 100 3.38 -5.14 10.92
N GLY A 101 4.08 -4.00 10.97
CA GLY A 101 3.48 -2.70 10.70
C GLY A 101 2.94 -2.57 9.27
N MET A 102 3.60 -3.17 8.27
CA MET A 102 3.09 -3.18 6.90
C MET A 102 1.88 -4.10 6.74
N PHE A 103 1.92 -5.29 7.34
CA PHE A 103 0.80 -6.24 7.29
C PHE A 103 -0.44 -5.66 7.97
N ASP A 104 -0.27 -4.94 9.07
CA ASP A 104 -1.35 -4.19 9.72
C ASP A 104 -1.97 -3.15 8.76
N LYS A 105 -1.16 -2.48 7.92
CA LYS A 105 -1.68 -1.56 6.90
C LYS A 105 -2.40 -2.23 5.75
N PHE A 106 -2.00 -3.42 5.33
CA PHE A 106 -2.79 -4.20 4.38
C PHE A 106 -4.14 -4.62 4.99
N ARG A 107 -4.18 -4.97 6.28
CA ARG A 107 -5.45 -5.21 6.98
C ARG A 107 -6.32 -3.97 7.09
N ASP A 108 -5.74 -2.79 7.33
CA ASP A 108 -6.49 -1.52 7.31
C ASP A 108 -7.22 -1.31 5.98
N VAL A 109 -6.62 -1.73 4.86
CA VAL A 109 -7.26 -1.69 3.52
C VAL A 109 -8.46 -2.65 3.48
N CYS A 110 -8.32 -3.88 3.97
CA CYS A 110 -9.43 -4.85 4.03
C CYS A 110 -10.60 -4.32 4.87
N VAL A 111 -10.31 -3.79 6.06
CA VAL A 111 -11.33 -3.20 6.95
C VAL A 111 -12.07 -2.08 6.23
N LYS A 112 -11.35 -1.13 5.63
CA LYS A 112 -11.96 0.00 4.92
C LYS A 112 -12.83 -0.46 3.74
N TYR A 113 -12.39 -1.49 3.01
CA TYR A 113 -13.20 -2.06 1.95
C TYR A 113 -14.51 -2.65 2.45
N LEU A 114 -14.48 -3.41 3.55
CA LEU A 114 -15.68 -4.04 4.13
C LEU A 114 -16.60 -3.03 4.80
N ASP A 115 -16.05 -1.94 5.36
CA ASP A 115 -16.85 -0.81 5.87
C ASP A 115 -17.65 -0.13 4.74
N GLU A 116 -17.05 0.02 3.55
CA GLU A 116 -17.70 0.60 2.37
C GLU A 116 -18.56 -0.42 1.59
N ASN A 117 -18.34 -1.73 1.80
CA ASN A 117 -19.02 -2.83 1.10
C ASN A 117 -19.49 -3.89 2.10
N PRO A 118 -20.48 -3.56 2.96
CA PRO A 118 -20.92 -4.46 4.02
C PRO A 118 -21.49 -5.74 3.42
N ILE A 119 -20.94 -6.88 3.84
CA ILE A 119 -21.42 -8.20 3.43
C ILE A 119 -22.57 -8.61 4.35
N LYS A 120 -23.69 -9.04 3.77
CA LYS A 120 -24.74 -9.74 4.53
C LYS A 120 -24.27 -11.16 4.79
N ILE A 121 -23.80 -11.42 6.01
CA ILE A 121 -23.52 -12.77 6.47
C ILE A 121 -24.86 -13.37 6.92
N GLU A 122 -25.29 -14.47 6.32
CA GLU A 122 -26.42 -15.25 6.84
C GLU A 122 -26.00 -15.81 8.21
N GLU A 123 -26.58 -15.22 9.27
CA GLU A 123 -26.39 -15.52 10.70
C GLU A 123 -24.95 -15.60 11.23
N GLY A 124 -24.48 -14.47 11.78
CA GLY A 124 -23.29 -14.44 12.64
C GLY A 124 -22.67 -13.07 12.76
N ILE A 125 -23.30 -12.20 13.57
CA ILE A 125 -22.82 -10.85 13.88
C ILE A 125 -21.42 -10.92 14.51
N ILE A 126 -20.40 -10.40 13.83
CA ILE A 126 -19.19 -9.88 14.51
C ILE A 126 -19.35 -8.38 14.64
N ASP A 127 -20.24 -7.96 15.55
CA ASP A 127 -20.24 -6.61 16.08
C ASP A 127 -19.84 -6.68 17.55
N LYS A 128 -18.71 -6.03 17.85
CA LYS A 128 -18.48 -5.25 19.08
C LYS A 128 -17.13 -4.57 18.92
N LYS A 129 -17.16 -3.24 18.84
CA LYS A 129 -15.98 -2.36 18.95
C LYS A 129 -14.92 -2.95 19.89
N PRO A 130 -13.69 -3.21 19.42
CA PRO A 130 -12.70 -3.90 20.22
C PRO A 130 -12.01 -2.96 21.22
N ASP A 131 -11.90 -3.44 22.46
CA ASP A 131 -10.83 -3.09 23.41
C ASP A 131 -9.46 -3.27 22.72
N ASN A 132 -8.44 -2.52 23.13
CA ASN A 132 -7.14 -2.42 22.44
C ASN A 132 -6.46 -3.78 22.18
N ARG A 133 -6.69 -4.82 23.01
CA ARG A 133 -6.18 -6.19 22.78
C ARG A 133 -6.99 -7.00 21.75
N ARG A 134 -8.24 -6.62 21.49
CA ARG A 134 -9.13 -7.25 20.49
C ARG A 134 -9.05 -6.59 19.12
N ARG A 135 -8.37 -5.44 19.02
CA ARG A 135 -8.29 -4.65 17.77
C ARG A 135 -7.50 -5.38 16.70
N ASP A 136 -6.42 -6.04 17.10
CA ASP A 136 -5.66 -6.92 16.22
C ASP A 136 -6.55 -8.06 15.73
N ASN A 137 -7.27 -8.73 16.64
CA ASN A 137 -8.19 -9.81 16.27
C ASN A 137 -9.29 -9.35 15.30
N HIS A 138 -9.87 -8.16 15.49
CA HIS A 138 -10.84 -7.59 14.55
C HIS A 138 -10.26 -7.43 13.14
N LYS A 139 -9.07 -6.83 13.00
CA LYS A 139 -8.42 -6.69 11.69
C LYS A 139 -8.11 -8.03 11.04
N TYR A 140 -7.69 -9.02 11.83
CA TYR A 140 -7.49 -10.39 11.34
C TYR A 140 -8.80 -11.03 10.86
N GLN A 141 -9.91 -10.88 11.59
CA GLN A 141 -11.22 -11.38 11.14
C GLN A 141 -11.67 -10.70 9.84
N GLN A 142 -11.52 -9.38 9.74
CA GLN A 142 -11.86 -8.62 8.52
C GLN A 142 -10.97 -9.04 7.35
N GLU A 143 -9.68 -9.30 7.57
CA GLU A 143 -8.80 -9.88 6.54
C GLU A 143 -9.32 -11.24 6.06
N LEU A 144 -9.75 -12.13 6.95
CA LEU A 144 -10.28 -13.44 6.57
C LEU A 144 -11.55 -13.31 5.74
N ILE A 145 -12.51 -12.48 6.17
CA ILE A 145 -13.75 -12.20 5.43
C ILE A 145 -13.44 -11.59 4.06
N TRP A 146 -12.49 -10.65 4.01
CA TRP A 146 -12.08 -10.05 2.76
C TRP A 146 -11.47 -11.09 1.82
N ARG A 147 -10.63 -11.99 2.34
CA ARG A 147 -10.02 -13.08 1.56
C ARG A 147 -11.04 -14.09 1.06
N THR A 148 -12.13 -14.37 1.78
CA THR A 148 -13.16 -15.28 1.25
C THR A 148 -13.87 -14.71 0.03
N GLN A 149 -13.93 -13.39 -0.13
CA GLN A 149 -14.48 -12.76 -1.33
C GLN A 149 -13.56 -12.85 -2.55
N PHE A 150 -12.24 -12.75 -2.34
CA PHE A 150 -11.26 -12.67 -3.43
C PHE A 150 -10.47 -13.96 -3.67
N GLY A 151 -10.53 -14.91 -2.73
CA GLY A 151 -10.14 -16.31 -2.89
C GLY A 151 -8.65 -16.49 -3.19
N ASP A 152 -8.31 -16.62 -4.46
CA ASP A 152 -6.98 -17.04 -4.92
C ASP A 152 -5.88 -15.98 -4.72
N ILE A 153 -4.64 -16.45 -4.71
CA ILE A 153 -3.43 -15.63 -4.55
C ILE A 153 -3.37 -14.42 -5.51
N ARG A 154 -3.70 -14.62 -6.79
CA ARG A 154 -3.55 -13.59 -7.82
C ARG A 154 -4.58 -12.50 -7.59
N ASN A 155 -5.80 -12.90 -7.25
CA ASN A 155 -6.90 -12.02 -6.91
C ASN A 155 -6.61 -11.27 -5.60
N VAL A 156 -6.16 -11.94 -4.55
CA VAL A 156 -5.79 -11.28 -3.28
C VAL A 156 -4.76 -10.18 -3.52
N PHE A 157 -3.68 -10.49 -4.26
CA PHE A 157 -2.66 -9.51 -4.57
C PHE A 157 -3.22 -8.36 -5.43
N TYR A 158 -3.95 -8.68 -6.49
CA TYR A 158 -4.55 -7.70 -7.39
C TYR A 158 -5.55 -6.77 -6.68
N TYR A 159 -6.50 -7.34 -5.94
CA TYR A 159 -7.55 -6.58 -5.25
C TYR A 159 -7.00 -5.76 -4.10
N LEU A 160 -5.94 -6.21 -3.41
CA LEU A 160 -5.23 -5.38 -2.45
C LEU A 160 -4.72 -4.09 -3.11
N TRP A 161 -3.98 -4.21 -4.21
CA TRP A 161 -3.44 -3.05 -4.92
C TRP A 161 -4.53 -2.18 -5.57
N LYS A 162 -5.59 -2.79 -6.09
CA LYS A 162 -6.76 -2.07 -6.61
C LYS A 162 -7.44 -1.23 -5.53
N GLN A 163 -7.60 -1.76 -4.33
CA GLN A 163 -8.23 -1.03 -3.22
C GLN A 163 -7.30 0.02 -2.63
N ILE A 164 -5.99 -0.25 -2.56
CA ILE A 164 -4.99 0.76 -2.19
C ILE A 164 -5.09 1.96 -3.14
N SER A 165 -5.19 1.75 -4.46
CA SER A 165 -5.26 2.87 -5.41
C SER A 165 -6.55 3.69 -5.30
N ILE A 166 -7.66 3.06 -4.89
CA ILE A 166 -8.94 3.74 -4.63
C ILE A 166 -8.86 4.55 -3.34
N PHE A 167 -8.37 3.95 -2.25
CA PHE A 167 -8.37 4.58 -0.92
C PHE A 167 -7.26 5.61 -0.74
N TYR A 168 -6.20 5.50 -1.53
CA TYR A 168 -5.01 6.35 -1.45
C TYR A 168 -4.67 6.84 -2.86
N PRO A 169 -5.31 7.93 -3.33
CA PRO A 169 -5.13 8.46 -4.69
C PRO A 169 -3.73 9.03 -4.96
N CYS A 170 -2.82 8.93 -3.98
CA CYS A 170 -1.41 9.30 -4.12
C CYS A 170 -1.24 10.79 -4.46
N GLU A 171 -2.05 11.66 -3.87
CA GLU A 171 -2.10 13.10 -4.13
C GLU A 171 -2.27 13.87 -2.82
N ARG A 172 -1.52 14.97 -2.68
CA ARG A 172 -1.61 15.93 -1.58
C ARG A 172 -1.44 17.35 -2.11
N LYS A 173 -2.25 18.27 -1.61
CA LYS A 173 -1.99 19.71 -1.74
C LYS A 173 -1.17 20.17 -0.54
N GLU A 174 0.04 20.66 -0.78
CA GLU A 174 0.91 21.26 0.26
C GLU A 174 0.62 22.74 0.52
#